data_AF-A0A2I0NE83-F1
#
_entry.id   AF-A0A2I0NE83-F1
#
_cell.length_a   1.000
_cell.length_b   1.000
_cell.length_c   1.000
_cell.angle_alpha   90.00
_cell.angle_beta   90.00
_cell.angle_gamma   90.00
#
_symmetry.space_group_name_H-M   'P 1'
#
loop_
_entity.id
_entity.type
_entity.pdbx_description
1 polymer ?
#
loop_
_entity_poly.entity_id
_entity_poly.type
_entity_poly.pdbx_seq_one_letter_code
_entity_poly.pdbx_strand_id
1 'polypeptide(L)'
;MFWYVLYFGVWDYLKLFDRYLFGFIREKWYFLSMNKLKKIVKIGHSHGIHIRVATEIVKASQQFVSDVRLYQSVNPDVGVNAKAILDLMTAGIECGEEVAVICEGADAEKAMEVMVYVLSSNFD
;
A
#
# COMPACT_ATOMS: atom_id res chain seq x y z
N MET A 1 16.82 -56.21 17.54
CA MET A 1 15.39 -56.00 17.84
C MET A 1 15.34 -54.90 18.89
N PHE A 2 14.43 -53.93 18.78
CA PHE A 2 14.46 -52.58 19.39
C PHE A 2 15.22 -51.55 18.54
N TRP A 3 14.61 -50.37 18.36
CA TRP A 3 14.95 -49.27 17.44
C TRP A 3 14.37 -49.36 16.02
N TYR A 4 13.04 -49.43 15.84
CA TYR A 4 12.42 -48.99 14.56
C TYR A 4 10.97 -48.49 14.66
N VAL A 5 10.36 -48.34 15.85
CA VAL A 5 8.91 -48.13 15.98
C VAL A 5 8.48 -46.70 16.38
N LEU A 6 9.38 -45.70 16.39
CA LEU A 6 9.00 -44.34 16.84
C LEU A 6 9.08 -43.22 15.80
N TYR A 7 9.52 -43.48 14.56
CA TYR A 7 9.73 -42.41 13.56
C TYR A 7 8.62 -42.24 12.52
N PHE A 8 7.57 -43.06 12.53
CA PHE A 8 6.50 -42.97 11.53
C PHE A 8 5.37 -41.98 11.88
N GLY A 9 5.15 -41.67 13.17
CA GLY A 9 4.02 -40.84 13.59
C GLY A 9 4.23 -39.32 13.53
N VAL A 10 5.47 -38.85 13.64
CA VAL A 10 5.78 -37.40 13.72
C VAL A 10 5.75 -36.75 12.32
N TRP A 11 6.06 -37.50 11.27
CA TRP A 11 6.09 -37.00 9.89
C TRP A 11 4.72 -36.75 9.28
N ASP A 12 3.71 -37.55 9.63
CA ASP A 12 2.34 -37.33 9.16
C ASP A 12 1.69 -36.10 9.81
N TYR A 13 2.03 -35.81 11.06
CA TYR A 13 1.61 -34.57 11.73
C TYR A 13 2.21 -33.32 11.09
N LEU A 14 3.49 -33.36 10.67
CA LEU A 14 4.14 -32.24 9.98
C LEU A 14 3.51 -31.97 8.61
N LYS A 15 3.13 -33.01 7.86
CA LYS A 15 2.41 -32.85 6.59
C LYS A 15 0.98 -32.33 6.75
N LEU A 16 0.29 -32.74 7.82
CA LEU A 16 -1.03 -32.21 8.15
C LEU A 16 -0.94 -30.74 8.59
N PHE A 17 0.10 -30.39 9.37
CA PHE A 17 0.36 -29.02 9.81
C PHE A 17 0.71 -28.11 8.63
N ASP A 18 1.54 -28.56 7.68
CA ASP A 18 1.84 -27.82 6.45
C ASP A 18 0.58 -27.59 5.60
N ARG A 19 -0.31 -28.59 5.46
CA ARG A 19 -1.52 -28.43 4.65
C ARG A 19 -2.48 -27.39 5.23
N TYR A 20 -2.65 -27.32 6.55
CA TYR A 20 -3.49 -26.31 7.19
C TYR A 20 -2.81 -24.94 7.28
N LEU A 21 -1.51 -24.90 7.57
CA LEU A 21 -0.75 -23.66 7.70
C LEU A 21 -0.56 -22.98 6.33
N PHE A 22 -0.22 -23.73 5.27
CA PHE A 22 -0.11 -23.17 3.91
C PHE A 22 -1.47 -22.75 3.35
N GLY A 23 -2.56 -23.45 3.63
CA GLY A 23 -3.91 -23.04 3.21
C GLY A 23 -4.31 -21.70 3.84
N PHE A 24 -4.16 -21.59 5.16
CA PHE A 24 -4.48 -20.38 5.92
C PHE A 24 -3.58 -19.19 5.59
N ILE A 25 -2.28 -19.43 5.42
CA ILE A 25 -1.33 -18.40 4.95
C ILE A 25 -1.75 -17.97 3.54
N ARG A 26 -1.91 -18.89 2.59
CA ARG A 26 -2.25 -18.55 1.20
C ARG A 26 -3.55 -17.74 1.10
N GLU A 27 -4.62 -18.13 1.81
CA GLU A 27 -5.88 -17.36 1.82
C GLU A 27 -5.71 -15.96 2.43
N LYS A 28 -4.96 -15.84 3.53
CA LYS A 28 -4.68 -14.54 4.15
C LYS A 28 -3.83 -13.63 3.25
N TRP A 29 -2.88 -14.20 2.51
CA TRP A 29 -2.07 -13.50 1.51
C TRP A 29 -2.90 -13.10 0.27
N TYR A 30 -3.82 -13.95 -0.20
CA TYR A 30 -4.75 -13.59 -1.27
C TYR A 30 -5.70 -12.46 -0.86
N PHE A 31 -6.25 -12.51 0.36
CA PHE A 31 -7.13 -11.47 0.88
C PHE A 31 -6.39 -10.13 1.04
N LEU A 32 -5.17 -10.14 1.58
CA LEU A 32 -4.30 -8.96 1.64
C LEU A 32 -3.94 -8.42 0.25
N SER A 33 -3.73 -9.30 -0.72
CA SER A 33 -3.41 -8.94 -2.11
C SER A 33 -4.61 -8.45 -2.94
N MET A 34 -5.85 -8.63 -2.47
CA MET A 34 -7.05 -8.35 -3.26
C MET A 34 -7.63 -6.94 -3.10
N ASN A 35 -7.22 -6.18 -2.09
CA ASN A 35 -7.78 -4.84 -1.85
C ASN A 35 -6.82 -3.74 -2.33
N LYS A 36 -6.56 -3.76 -3.64
CA LYS A 36 -5.69 -2.81 -4.34
C LYS A 36 -6.52 -1.93 -5.26
N LEU A 37 -6.51 -0.63 -5.01
CA LEU A 37 -7.21 0.37 -5.80
C LEU A 37 -6.21 1.27 -6.52
N LYS A 38 -6.54 1.64 -7.75
CA LYS A 38 -5.77 2.59 -8.55
C LYS A 38 -6.69 3.68 -9.09
N LYS A 39 -6.30 4.94 -8.93
CA LYS A 39 -7.03 6.08 -9.51
C LYS A 39 -6.07 7.14 -10.01
N ILE A 40 -6.38 7.74 -11.15
CA ILE A 40 -5.65 8.90 -11.66
C ILE A 40 -6.28 10.15 -11.05
N VAL A 41 -5.45 11.02 -10.49
CA VAL A 41 -5.87 12.26 -9.82
C VAL A 41 -5.07 13.42 -10.37
N LYS A 42 -5.76 14.50 -10.73
CA LYS A 42 -5.13 15.76 -11.11
C LYS A 42 -4.82 16.59 -9.86
N ILE A 43 -3.60 17.10 -9.76
CA ILE A 43 -3.16 17.90 -8.62
C ILE A 43 -3.79 19.29 -8.66
N GLY A 44 -4.49 19.65 -7.58
CA GLY A 44 -5.24 20.92 -7.46
C GLY A 44 -4.50 22.06 -6.76
N HIS A 45 -3.34 21.78 -6.15
CA HIS A 45 -2.53 22.77 -5.42
C HIS A 45 -1.77 23.66 -6.38
N SER A 46 -1.88 24.99 -6.22
CA SER A 46 -1.36 25.96 -7.18
C SER A 46 0.17 25.93 -7.32
N HIS A 47 0.88 25.51 -6.28
CA HIS A 47 2.34 25.33 -6.28
C HIS A 47 2.77 23.84 -6.30
N GLY A 48 1.87 22.92 -6.65
CA GLY A 48 2.12 21.49 -6.59
C GLY A 48 2.35 20.97 -5.16
N ILE A 49 3.02 19.82 -5.05
CA ILE A 49 3.29 19.17 -3.75
C ILE A 49 4.55 19.76 -3.11
N HIS A 50 4.37 20.88 -2.40
CA HIS A 50 5.39 21.51 -1.57
C HIS A 50 5.22 21.13 -0.08
N ILE A 51 6.07 21.64 0.82
CA ILE A 51 6.16 21.17 2.22
C ILE A 51 4.82 21.17 2.98
N ARG A 52 3.96 22.19 2.79
CA ARG A 52 2.69 22.29 3.50
C ARG A 52 1.71 21.23 3.02
N VAL A 53 1.52 21.12 1.70
CA VAL A 53 0.68 20.08 1.09
C VAL A 53 1.21 18.68 1.40
N ALA A 54 2.52 18.47 1.31
CA ALA A 54 3.17 17.20 1.67
C ALA A 54 2.90 16.82 3.13
N THR A 55 2.91 17.79 4.05
CA THR A 55 2.57 17.56 5.45
C THR A 55 1.12 17.09 5.60
N GLU A 56 0.17 17.68 4.88
CA GLU A 56 -1.23 17.27 4.92
C GLU A 56 -1.43 15.88 4.30
N ILE A 57 -0.73 15.57 3.20
CA ILE A 57 -0.73 14.24 2.60
C ILE A 57 -0.22 13.19 3.59
N VAL A 58 0.90 13.45 4.26
CA VAL A 58 1.48 12.53 5.25
C VAL A 58 0.55 12.33 6.44
N LYS A 59 -0.01 13.42 6.98
CA LYS A 59 -0.98 13.34 8.08
C LYS A 59 -2.21 12.53 7.71
N ALA A 60 -2.74 12.72 6.49
CA ALA A 60 -3.88 11.98 6.01
C ALA A 60 -3.55 10.50 5.77
N SER A 61 -2.43 10.21 5.11
CA SER A 61 -2.03 8.84 4.76
C SER A 61 -1.67 7.99 5.99
N GLN A 62 -1.11 8.60 7.04
CA GLN A 62 -0.75 7.92 8.29
C GLN A 62 -1.96 7.44 9.11
N GLN A 63 -3.18 7.89 8.81
CA GLN A 63 -4.40 7.41 9.46
C GLN A 63 -4.80 5.99 9.01
N PHE A 64 -4.21 5.50 7.92
CA PHE A 64 -4.58 4.24 7.30
C PHE A 64 -3.50 3.18 7.46
N VAL A 65 -3.92 1.92 7.62
CA VAL A 65 -2.98 0.78 7.62
C VAL A 65 -2.53 0.44 6.20
N SER A 66 -3.31 0.80 5.18
CA SER A 66 -2.98 0.59 3.78
C SER A 66 -1.67 1.26 3.37
N ASP A 67 -0.96 0.63 2.44
CA ASP A 67 0.13 1.26 1.70
C ASP A 67 -0.47 2.25 0.70
N VAL A 68 0.08 3.46 0.64
CA VAL A 68 -0.40 4.54 -0.24
C VAL A 68 0.79 5.07 -1.02
N ARG A 69 0.75 4.91 -2.35
CA ARG A 69 1.82 5.34 -3.25
C ARG A 69 1.31 6.23 -4.37
N LEU A 70 2.10 7.21 -4.75
CA LEU A 70 1.87 8.10 -5.89
C LEU A 70 2.86 7.77 -7.01
N TYR A 71 2.39 7.72 -8.24
CA TYR A 71 3.21 7.45 -9.42
C TYR A 71 3.02 8.57 -10.43
N GLN A 72 4.13 9.16 -10.87
CA GLN A 72 4.14 10.19 -11.89
C GLN A 72 4.07 9.55 -13.28
N SER A 73 3.44 10.23 -14.22
CA SER A 73 3.39 9.77 -15.61
C SER A 73 4.79 9.67 -16.25
N VAL A 74 5.72 10.53 -15.84
CA VAL A 74 7.12 10.54 -16.31
C VAL A 74 7.98 9.42 -15.70
N ASN A 75 7.55 8.86 -14.57
CA ASN A 75 8.27 7.80 -13.87
C ASN A 75 7.29 6.77 -13.27
N PRO A 76 6.65 5.95 -14.12
CA PRO A 76 5.56 5.06 -13.71
C PRO A 76 6.04 3.87 -12.85
N ASP A 77 7.33 3.58 -12.82
CA ASP A 77 7.91 2.46 -12.07
C ASP A 77 8.36 2.87 -10.66
N VAL A 78 8.57 4.17 -10.41
CA VAL A 78 9.01 4.68 -9.11
C VAL A 78 7.82 5.25 -8.35
N GLY A 79 7.38 4.51 -7.33
CA GLY A 79 6.31 4.92 -6.44
C GLY A 79 6.82 5.77 -5.28
N VAL A 80 6.23 6.94 -5.11
CA VAL A 80 6.47 7.85 -3.99
C VAL A 80 5.61 7.42 -2.80
N ASN A 81 6.23 7.17 -1.65
CA ASN A 81 5.47 6.78 -0.45
C ASN A 81 4.75 8.00 0.14
N ALA A 82 3.41 7.98 0.15
CA ALA A 82 2.62 9.11 0.67
C ALA A 82 2.73 9.30 2.19
N LYS A 83 3.34 8.35 2.91
CA LYS A 83 3.65 8.45 4.36
C LYS A 83 5.04 9.02 4.64
N ALA A 84 5.87 9.19 3.62
CA ALA A 84 7.23 9.70 3.72
C ALA A 84 7.31 11.12 3.14
N ILE A 85 7.46 12.11 4.02
CA ILE A 85 7.48 13.52 3.61
C ILE A 85 8.61 13.85 2.62
N LEU A 86 9.78 13.22 2.78
CA LEU A 86 10.93 13.44 1.91
C LEU A 86 10.70 12.89 0.50
N ASP A 87 10.08 11.72 0.37
CA ASP A 87 9.72 11.14 -0.93
C ASP A 87 8.79 12.10 -1.68
N LEU A 88 7.79 12.67 -1.01
CA LEU A 88 6.85 13.63 -1.60
C LEU A 88 7.55 14.91 -2.06
N MET A 89 8.44 15.46 -1.25
CA MET A 89 9.15 16.70 -1.59
C MET A 89 10.13 16.53 -2.76
N THR A 90 10.77 15.36 -2.84
CA THR A 90 11.74 15.05 -3.90
C THR A 90 11.07 14.60 -5.20
N ALA A 91 9.78 14.24 -5.16
CA ALA A 91 9.03 13.82 -6.33
C ALA A 91 8.87 14.92 -7.38
N GLY A 92 8.84 16.19 -6.97
CA GLY A 92 8.72 17.32 -7.91
C GLY A 92 7.39 17.39 -8.64
N ILE A 93 6.29 16.93 -8.01
CA ILE A 93 4.96 16.89 -8.62
C ILE A 93 4.36 18.31 -8.68
N GLU A 94 4.07 18.79 -9.89
CA GLU A 94 3.59 20.15 -10.14
C GLU A 94 2.06 20.29 -10.18
N CYS A 95 1.58 21.53 -10.18
CA CYS A 95 0.16 21.86 -10.32
C CYS A 95 -0.40 21.35 -11.66
N GLY A 96 -1.58 20.73 -11.61
CA GLY A 96 -2.27 20.26 -12.81
C GLY A 96 -1.70 18.98 -13.41
N GLU A 97 -0.62 18.42 -12.86
CA GLU A 97 -0.14 17.09 -13.23
C GLU A 97 -1.14 16.00 -12.84
N GLU A 98 -1.17 14.93 -13.62
CA GLU A 98 -1.90 13.72 -13.28
C GLU A 98 -0.97 12.69 -12.65
N VAL A 99 -1.33 12.25 -11.44
CA VAL A 99 -0.63 11.20 -10.71
C VAL A 99 -1.54 9.99 -10.53
N ALA A 100 -0.97 8.79 -10.65
CA ALA A 100 -1.67 7.58 -10.28
C ALA A 100 -1.48 7.32 -8.79
N VAL A 101 -2.60 7.35 -8.06
CA VAL A 101 -2.67 6.96 -6.64
C VAL A 101 -2.96 5.47 -6.58
N ILE A 102 -2.17 4.73 -5.82
CA ILE A 102 -2.39 3.31 -5.53
C ILE A 102 -2.51 3.13 -4.02
N CYS A 103 -3.64 2.58 -3.58
CA CYS A 103 -3.89 2.20 -2.19
C CYS A 103 -4.02 0.69 -2.09
N GLU A 104 -3.28 0.06 -1.18
CA GLU A 104 -3.29 -1.40 -1.00
C GLU A 104 -3.39 -1.76 0.49
N GLY A 105 -4.49 -2.43 0.88
CA GLY A 105 -4.70 -2.86 2.26
C GLY A 105 -6.16 -2.87 2.72
N ALA A 106 -6.36 -3.16 4.01
CA ALA A 106 -7.68 -3.40 4.58
C ALA A 106 -8.63 -2.18 4.52
N ASP A 107 -8.08 -0.97 4.52
CA ASP A 107 -8.79 0.31 4.48
C ASP A 107 -8.53 1.10 3.17
N ALA A 108 -8.15 0.41 2.09
CA ALA A 108 -7.73 1.02 0.82
C ALA A 108 -8.80 1.92 0.18
N GLU A 109 -10.08 1.57 0.28
CA GLU A 109 -11.19 2.39 -0.23
C GLU A 109 -11.25 3.76 0.46
N LYS A 110 -11.25 3.77 1.80
CA LYS A 110 -11.26 5.01 2.59
C LYS A 110 -9.99 5.82 2.38
N ALA A 111 -8.85 5.14 2.34
CA ALA A 111 -7.57 5.79 2.02
C ALA A 111 -7.63 6.46 0.64
N MET A 112 -8.15 5.77 -0.39
CA MET A 112 -8.30 6.31 -1.74
C MET A 112 -9.21 7.54 -1.76
N GLU A 113 -10.37 7.51 -1.10
CA GLU A 113 -11.28 8.65 -1.03
C GLU A 113 -10.62 9.89 -0.42
N VAL A 114 -9.96 9.73 0.73
CA VAL A 114 -9.27 10.83 1.41
C VAL A 114 -8.09 11.33 0.57
N MET A 115 -7.32 10.43 -0.03
CA MET A 115 -6.16 10.82 -0.84
C MET A 115 -6.57 11.58 -2.09
N VAL A 116 -7.63 11.15 -2.78
CA VAL A 116 -8.20 11.90 -3.91
C VAL A 116 -8.58 13.30 -3.48
N TYR A 117 -9.31 13.43 -2.36
CA TYR A 117 -9.72 14.72 -1.83
C TYR A 117 -8.52 15.63 -1.52
N VAL A 118 -7.52 15.12 -0.78
CA VAL A 118 -6.34 15.90 -0.38
C VAL A 118 -5.52 16.34 -1.60
N LEU A 119 -5.39 15.49 -2.62
CA LEU A 119 -4.59 15.79 -3.81
C LEU A 119 -5.29 16.74 -4.79
N SER A 120 -6.62 16.63 -4.96
CA SER A 120 -7.38 17.45 -5.90
C SER A 120 -7.88 18.77 -5.32
N SER A 121 -7.88 18.93 -4.01
CA SER A 121 -8.22 20.19 -3.34
C SER A 121 -7.09 21.21 -3.48
N ASN A 122 -7.31 22.43 -3.01
CA ASN A 122 -6.28 23.47 -2.92
C ASN A 122 -6.25 24.00 -1.48
N PHE A 123 -5.13 23.79 -0.78
CA PHE A 123 -4.93 24.20 0.62
C PHE A 123 -3.83 25.25 0.80
N ASP A 124 -3.39 25.86 -0.29
CA ASP A 124 -2.33 26.88 -0.31
C ASP A 124 -2.69 28.10 0.56
#